data_AF-A0A183FF95-F1
#
_entry.id   AF-A0A183FF95-F1
#
_cell.length_a   1.000
_cell.length_b   1.000
_cell.length_c   1.000
_cell.angle_alpha   90.00
_cell.angle_beta   90.00
_cell.angle_gamma   90.00
#
_symmetry.space_group_name_H-M   'P 1'
#
loop_
_entity.id
_entity.type
_entity.pdbx_description
1 polymer ?
#
loop_
_entity_poly.entity_id
_entity_poly.type
_entity_poly.pdbx_seq_one_letter_code
_entity_poly.pdbx_strand_id
1 'polypeptide(L)'
;MYGEEDETESVTDQPTTSRRAPTAGEPLPKKKREAFEVRVAASQLESLAECPERRVGHAPYALYRDGVLVRCRFCRAEGTHATDSCPVYPQTEDRRILVERCGYCLKCLGHCPREECRQPLESCYYCGGEFHNTALCTLPEERKHYEEVLMRAPARH
;
A
#
# COMPACT_ATOMS: atom_id res chain seq x y z
N MET A 1 41.35 62.28 -54.74
CA MET A 1 40.02 62.21 -54.09
C MET A 1 40.25 61.74 -52.67
N TYR A 2 39.79 62.55 -51.70
CA TYR A 2 39.25 62.26 -50.34
C TYR A 2 39.57 60.89 -49.72
N GLY A 3 39.89 60.69 -48.44
CA GLY A 3 39.74 61.42 -47.17
C GLY A 3 39.96 60.34 -46.07
N GLU A 4 40.73 60.63 -45.02
CA GLU A 4 40.26 60.73 -43.62
C GLU A 4 39.98 59.43 -42.85
N GLU A 5 40.30 59.52 -41.56
CA GLU A 5 40.31 58.58 -40.43
C GLU A 5 38.91 58.00 -40.10
N ASP A 6 38.82 56.89 -39.35
CA ASP A 6 38.27 56.86 -37.98
C ASP A 6 38.17 55.42 -37.40
N GLU A 7 38.26 55.36 -36.08
CA GLU A 7 38.12 54.22 -35.18
C GLU A 7 36.73 53.55 -35.24
N THR A 8 36.63 52.32 -34.74
CA THR A 8 35.71 51.99 -33.63
C THR A 8 35.94 50.56 -33.15
N GLU A 9 36.26 50.45 -31.87
CA GLU A 9 36.14 49.22 -31.08
C GLU A 9 34.70 48.70 -31.11
N SER A 10 34.51 47.38 -31.15
CA SER A 10 33.32 46.77 -30.53
C SER A 10 33.66 45.44 -29.88
N VAL A 11 33.85 45.51 -28.57
CA VAL A 11 33.79 44.39 -27.64
C VAL A 11 32.37 43.84 -27.68
N THR A 12 32.22 42.55 -28.00
CA THR A 12 31.00 41.81 -27.67
C THR A 12 31.37 40.62 -26.80
N ASP A 13 31.32 40.87 -25.49
CA ASP A 13 31.21 39.85 -24.45
C ASP A 13 30.03 38.92 -24.79
N GLN A 14 30.33 37.65 -25.06
CA GLN A 14 29.32 36.61 -24.97
C GLN A 14 29.29 36.08 -23.52
N PRO A 15 28.21 36.30 -22.76
CA PRO A 15 28.01 35.60 -21.51
C PRO A 15 27.66 34.16 -21.84
N THR A 16 28.65 33.25 -21.74
CA THR A 16 28.39 31.82 -21.68
C THR A 16 27.66 31.55 -20.37
N THR A 17 26.34 31.68 -20.41
CA THR A 17 25.47 31.17 -19.34
C THR A 17 25.62 29.66 -19.34
N SER A 18 26.58 29.19 -18.55
CA SER A 18 26.72 27.80 -18.15
C SER A 18 25.44 27.42 -17.43
N ARG A 19 24.44 26.94 -18.18
CA ARG A 19 23.25 26.29 -17.66
C ARG A 19 23.75 25.05 -16.93
N ARG A 20 23.95 25.19 -15.62
CA ARG A 20 24.20 24.08 -14.73
C ARG A 20 22.98 23.17 -14.84
N ALA A 21 23.18 22.01 -15.45
CA ALA A 21 22.18 20.96 -15.49
C ALA A 21 21.70 20.69 -14.05
N PRO A 22 20.38 20.50 -13.81
CA PRO A 22 19.89 20.14 -12.50
C PRO A 22 20.58 18.86 -12.04
N THR A 23 21.37 18.96 -10.97
CA THR A 23 22.00 17.80 -10.35
C THR A 23 20.90 16.88 -9.84
N ALA A 24 20.78 15.71 -10.46
CA ALA A 24 20.03 14.61 -9.90
C ALA A 24 20.62 14.27 -8.52
N GLY A 25 19.81 14.39 -7.47
CA GLY A 25 19.95 13.53 -6.30
C GLY A 25 20.55 14.10 -5.02
N GLU A 26 20.39 15.39 -4.68
CA GLU A 26 20.52 15.76 -3.27
C GLU A 26 19.29 15.25 -2.48
N PRO A 27 19.47 14.41 -1.44
CA PRO A 27 18.36 13.95 -0.61
C PRO A 27 17.64 15.14 0.01
N LEU A 28 16.32 15.17 -0.10
CA LEU A 28 15.51 16.20 0.54
C LEU A 28 15.84 16.28 2.05
N PRO A 29 15.90 17.49 2.63
CA PRO A 29 16.03 17.68 4.07
C PRO A 29 14.97 16.87 4.85
N LYS A 30 15.33 16.24 5.97
CA LYS A 30 14.46 15.34 6.76
C LYS A 30 13.04 15.90 6.98
N LYS A 31 12.93 17.15 7.44
CA LYS A 31 11.63 17.82 7.64
C LYS A 31 10.78 17.93 6.38
N LYS A 32 11.41 18.15 5.22
CA LYS A 32 10.69 18.22 3.92
C LYS A 32 10.21 16.84 3.48
N ARG A 33 10.98 15.78 3.79
CA ARG A 33 10.59 14.38 3.51
C ARG A 33 9.40 13.97 4.37
N GLU A 34 9.47 14.20 5.68
CA GLU A 34 8.37 13.92 6.61
C GLU A 34 7.09 14.66 6.20
N ALA A 35 7.19 15.96 5.88
CA ALA A 35 6.04 16.73 5.39
C ALA A 35 5.50 16.25 4.03
N PHE A 36 6.34 15.65 3.18
CA PHE A 36 5.90 15.04 1.93
C PHE A 36 5.19 13.70 2.21
N GLU A 37 5.78 12.84 3.04
CA GLU A 37 5.20 11.55 3.46
C GLU A 37 3.82 11.73 4.10
N VAL A 38 3.66 12.71 5.00
CA VAL A 38 2.37 13.04 5.63
C VAL A 38 1.33 13.49 4.59
N ARG A 39 1.71 14.34 3.61
CA ARG A 39 0.79 14.78 2.56
C ARG A 39 0.37 13.62 1.65
N VAL A 40 1.30 12.74 1.31
CA VAL A 40 0.99 11.54 0.52
C VAL A 40 0.06 10.63 1.32
N ALA A 41 0.33 10.38 2.60
CA ALA A 41 -0.52 9.54 3.45
C ALA A 41 -1.95 10.09 3.58
N ALA A 42 -2.11 11.41 3.77
CA ALA A 42 -3.42 12.05 3.82
C ALA A 42 -4.19 11.85 2.50
N SER A 43 -3.56 12.15 1.37
CA SER A 43 -4.17 11.99 0.05
C SER A 43 -4.54 10.53 -0.25
N GLN A 44 -3.70 9.57 0.14
CA GLN A 44 -3.97 8.15 -0.05
C GLN A 44 -5.15 7.71 0.83
N LEU A 45 -5.17 8.08 2.11
CA LEU A 45 -6.25 7.72 3.02
C LEU A 45 -7.61 8.28 2.58
N GLU A 46 -7.64 9.51 2.05
CA GLU A 46 -8.84 10.12 1.45
C GLU A 46 -9.35 9.37 0.22
N SER A 47 -8.44 8.76 -0.56
CA SER A 47 -8.80 8.01 -1.77
C SER A 47 -9.28 6.58 -1.48
N LEU A 48 -8.95 6.03 -0.31
CA LEU A 48 -9.32 4.67 0.08
C LEU A 48 -10.73 4.65 0.67
N ALA A 49 -11.50 3.61 0.32
CA ALA A 49 -12.80 3.35 0.95
C ALA A 49 -12.64 3.20 2.47
N GLU A 50 -13.61 3.66 3.25
CA GLU A 50 -13.64 3.42 4.69
C GLU A 50 -13.89 1.94 4.97
N CYS A 51 -13.14 1.36 5.91
CA CYS A 51 -13.38 0.00 6.37
C CYS A 51 -12.95 -0.18 7.83
N PRO A 52 -13.49 -1.18 8.54
CA PRO A 52 -13.03 -1.54 9.87
C PRO A 52 -11.58 -2.04 9.87
N GLU A 53 -10.88 -1.88 11.00
CA GLU A 53 -9.58 -2.51 11.21
C GLU A 53 -9.69 -4.05 11.23
N ARG A 54 -8.69 -4.71 10.64
CA ARG A 54 -8.54 -6.17 10.70
C ARG A 54 -8.13 -6.58 12.11
N ARG A 55 -8.99 -7.35 12.79
CA ARG A 55 -8.66 -7.94 14.10
C ARG A 55 -7.82 -9.20 13.89
N VAL A 56 -6.60 -9.20 14.40
CA VAL A 56 -5.68 -10.34 14.40
C VAL A 56 -5.58 -10.91 15.81
N GLY A 57 -5.70 -12.23 15.95
CA GLY A 57 -5.57 -12.89 17.25
C GLY A 57 -6.56 -14.03 17.45
N HIS A 58 -6.50 -14.61 18.65
CA HIS A 58 -7.43 -15.67 19.06
C HIS A 58 -8.76 -15.09 19.55
N ALA A 59 -9.84 -15.79 19.26
CA ALA A 59 -11.11 -15.56 19.88
C ALA A 59 -11.07 -15.97 21.36
N PRO A 60 -11.84 -15.31 22.23
CA PRO A 60 -11.91 -15.65 23.65
C PRO A 60 -12.63 -16.98 23.92
N TYR A 61 -13.25 -17.57 22.90
CA TYR A 61 -13.95 -18.85 22.94
C TYR A 61 -13.77 -19.60 21.61
N ALA A 62 -14.00 -20.93 21.64
CA ALA A 62 -13.93 -21.76 20.45
C ALA A 62 -14.98 -21.33 19.41
N LEU A 63 -14.53 -21.14 18.17
CA LEU A 63 -15.35 -20.74 17.05
C LEU A 63 -15.87 -21.95 16.29
N TYR A 64 -17.18 -21.94 16.02
CA TYR A 64 -17.87 -22.95 15.23
C TYR A 64 -18.57 -22.31 14.03
N ARG A 65 -18.67 -23.08 12.94
CA ARG A 65 -19.51 -22.77 11.78
C ARG A 65 -20.25 -24.06 11.42
N ASP A 66 -21.58 -24.00 11.38
CA ASP A 66 -22.46 -25.14 11.08
C ASP A 66 -22.19 -26.37 11.95
N GLY A 67 -21.91 -26.15 13.25
CA GLY A 67 -21.62 -27.22 14.22
C GLY A 67 -20.21 -27.80 14.16
N VAL A 68 -19.34 -27.32 13.25
CA VAL A 68 -17.95 -27.78 13.11
C VAL A 68 -16.98 -26.68 13.54
N LEU A 69 -15.86 -27.05 14.16
CA LEU A 69 -14.80 -26.10 14.52
C LEU A 69 -14.32 -25.35 13.28
N VAL A 70 -14.23 -24.02 13.39
CA VAL A 70 -13.67 -23.19 12.33
C VAL A 70 -12.20 -23.54 12.15
N ARG A 71 -11.81 -23.96 10.95
CA ARG A 71 -10.42 -24.25 10.62
C ARG A 71 -9.79 -23.12 9.83
N CYS A 72 -8.71 -22.55 10.35
CA CYS A 72 -7.94 -21.52 9.65
C CYS A 72 -7.31 -22.10 8.37
N ARG A 73 -7.47 -21.40 7.24
CA ARG A 73 -6.92 -21.85 5.95
C ARG A 73 -5.42 -21.62 5.81
N PHE A 74 -4.82 -20.77 6.64
CA PHE A 74 -3.39 -20.49 6.61
C PHE A 74 -2.60 -21.37 7.58
N CYS A 75 -2.80 -21.21 8.89
CA CYS A 75 -2.03 -21.94 9.91
C CYS A 75 -2.63 -23.29 10.32
N ARG A 76 -3.82 -23.64 9.82
CA ARG A 76 -4.53 -24.91 10.09
C ARG A 76 -4.99 -25.14 11.53
N ALA A 77 -4.84 -24.17 12.43
CA ALA A 77 -5.45 -24.23 13.75
C ALA A 77 -6.98 -24.31 13.67
N GLU A 78 -7.59 -25.00 14.63
CA GLU A 78 -9.03 -25.26 14.70
C GLU A 78 -9.64 -24.56 15.91
N GLY A 79 -10.78 -23.91 15.73
CA GLY A 79 -11.57 -23.27 16.77
C GLY A 79 -10.99 -21.97 17.35
N THR A 80 -9.69 -21.69 17.21
CA THR A 80 -9.06 -20.58 17.94
C THR A 80 -9.25 -19.21 17.29
N HIS A 81 -9.43 -19.14 15.96
CA HIS A 81 -9.62 -17.89 15.23
C HIS A 81 -10.28 -18.13 13.87
N ALA A 82 -10.93 -17.10 13.34
CA ALA A 82 -11.37 -17.08 11.95
C ALA A 82 -10.15 -16.93 11.03
N THR A 83 -10.22 -17.46 9.80
CA THR A 83 -9.13 -17.37 8.81
C THR A 83 -8.63 -15.93 8.61
N ASP A 84 -9.54 -14.95 8.64
CA ASP A 84 -9.23 -13.52 8.49
C ASP A 84 -8.35 -12.94 9.62
N SER A 85 -8.44 -13.55 10.81
CA SER A 85 -7.81 -13.12 12.06
C SER A 85 -6.53 -13.89 12.40
N CYS A 86 -5.94 -14.60 11.44
CA CYS A 86 -4.80 -15.48 11.70
C CYS A 86 -3.59 -14.75 12.30
N PRO A 87 -3.13 -15.13 13.51
CA PRO A 87 -1.98 -14.50 14.16
C PRO A 87 -0.63 -15.00 13.63
N VAL A 88 -0.60 -16.19 13.00
CA VAL A 88 0.64 -16.74 12.40
C VAL A 88 0.96 -16.06 11.07
N TYR A 89 -0.08 -15.65 10.33
CA TYR A 89 0.04 -14.91 9.09
C TYR A 89 -0.70 -13.57 9.23
N PRO A 90 -0.13 -12.60 9.98
CA PRO A 90 -0.83 -11.36 10.28
C PRO A 90 -0.87 -10.40 9.09
N GLN A 91 0.14 -10.45 8.21
CA GLN A 91 0.25 -9.58 7.04
C GLN A 91 -0.43 -10.18 5.81
N THR A 92 -1.12 -9.35 5.04
CA THR A 92 -1.82 -9.79 3.82
C THR A 92 -0.84 -10.29 2.75
N GLU A 93 0.37 -9.72 2.68
CA GLU A 93 1.40 -10.14 1.73
C GLU A 93 1.82 -11.60 1.95
N ASP A 94 2.14 -11.99 3.19
CA ASP A 94 2.51 -13.36 3.52
C ASP A 94 1.39 -14.35 3.18
N ARG A 95 0.12 -13.95 3.36
CA ARG A 95 -1.04 -14.77 2.99
C ARG A 95 -1.14 -14.96 1.49
N ARG A 96 -0.87 -13.92 0.69
CA ARG A 96 -0.88 -13.99 -0.78
C ARG A 96 0.23 -14.89 -1.30
N ILE A 97 1.45 -14.74 -0.77
CA ILE A 97 2.59 -15.62 -1.09
C ILE A 97 2.24 -17.09 -0.77
N LEU A 98 1.66 -17.34 0.41
CA LEU A 98 1.24 -18.69 0.80
C LEU A 98 0.18 -19.27 -0.16
N VAL A 99 -0.84 -18.47 -0.50
CA VAL A 99 -1.91 -18.86 -1.42
C VAL A 99 -1.36 -19.19 -2.80
N GLU A 100 -0.45 -18.37 -3.32
CA GLU A 100 0.20 -18.60 -4.61
C GLU A 100 1.05 -19.88 -4.59
N ARG A 101 1.95 -20.00 -3.61
CA ARG A 101 2.86 -21.15 -3.45
C ARG A 101 2.10 -22.46 -3.31
N CYS A 102 0.98 -22.46 -2.59
CA CYS A 102 0.16 -23.66 -2.39
C CYS A 102 -0.89 -23.86 -3.49
N GLY A 103 -0.99 -22.96 -4.47
CA GLY A 103 -1.97 -23.04 -5.55
C GLY A 103 -3.42 -22.95 -5.06
N TYR A 104 -3.68 -22.21 -3.98
CA TYR A 104 -5.04 -21.99 -3.49
C TYR A 104 -5.78 -20.96 -4.34
N CYS A 105 -7.10 -21.12 -4.42
CA CYS A 105 -7.97 -20.14 -5.06
C CYS A 105 -8.03 -18.86 -4.22
N LEU A 106 -7.91 -17.71 -4.88
CA LEU A 106 -8.02 -16.39 -4.23
C LEU A 106 -9.39 -16.16 -3.60
N LYS A 107 -10.46 -16.82 -4.09
CA LYS A 107 -11.83 -16.66 -3.59
C LYS A 107 -12.13 -17.55 -2.39
N CYS A 108 -11.93 -18.86 -2.52
CA CYS A 108 -12.34 -19.83 -1.49
C CYS A 108 -11.20 -20.32 -0.56
N LEU A 109 -9.94 -19.96 -0.86
CA LEU A 109 -8.75 -20.43 -0.14
C LEU A 109 -8.62 -21.97 -0.07
N GLY A 110 -9.21 -22.66 -1.05
CA GLY A 110 -9.11 -24.10 -1.25
C GLY A 110 -8.49 -24.44 -2.59
N HIS A 111 -8.39 -25.73 -2.90
CA HIS A 111 -8.01 -26.20 -4.22
C HIS A 111 -9.26 -26.28 -5.10
N CYS A 112 -9.38 -25.37 -6.06
CA CYS A 112 -10.35 -25.45 -7.14
C CYS A 112 -9.75 -24.84 -8.41
N PRO A 113 -10.31 -25.13 -9.60
CA PRO A 113 -9.95 -24.40 -10.82
C PRO A 113 -10.15 -22.90 -10.57
N ARG A 114 -9.12 -22.08 -10.77
CA ARG A 114 -9.18 -20.64 -10.43
C ARG A 114 -10.27 -19.91 -11.21
N GLU A 115 -10.41 -20.25 -12.50
CA GLU A 115 -11.37 -19.65 -13.43
C GLU A 115 -12.83 -20.07 -13.17
N GLU A 116 -13.05 -21.19 -12.47
CA GLU A 116 -14.38 -21.79 -12.28
C GLU A 116 -14.66 -22.07 -10.80
N CYS A 117 -14.21 -21.20 -9.90
CA CYS A 117 -14.55 -21.33 -8.49
C CYS A 117 -16.08 -21.23 -8.32
N ARG A 118 -16.75 -22.38 -8.15
CA ARG A 118 -18.20 -22.48 -7.97
C ARG A 118 -18.67 -22.15 -6.55
N GLN A 119 -17.74 -21.83 -5.65
CA GLN A 119 -18.09 -21.44 -4.30
C GLN A 119 -18.68 -20.02 -4.35
N PRO A 120 -19.90 -19.81 -3.82
CA PRO A 120 -20.42 -18.47 -3.70
C PRO A 120 -19.46 -17.68 -2.81
N LEU A 121 -18.92 -16.60 -3.34
CA LEU A 121 -18.10 -15.67 -2.58
C LEU A 121 -18.99 -14.50 -2.20
N GLU A 122 -19.23 -14.33 -0.91
CA GLU A 122 -19.77 -13.07 -0.38
C GLU A 122 -18.78 -11.95 -0.72
N SER A 123 -19.31 -10.77 -1.03
CA SER A 123 -18.47 -9.59 -1.26
C SER A 123 -17.50 -9.38 -0.10
N CYS A 124 -16.29 -8.93 -0.41
CA CYS A 124 -15.26 -8.71 0.59
C CYS A 124 -15.77 -7.74 1.67
N TYR A 125 -15.68 -8.14 2.93
CA TYR A 125 -16.18 -7.34 4.05
C TYR A 125 -15.55 -5.94 4.14
N TYR A 126 -14.31 -5.80 3.67
CA TYR A 126 -13.56 -4.55 3.77
C TYR A 126 -13.78 -3.62 2.59
N CYS A 127 -13.71 -4.14 1.35
CA CYS A 127 -13.76 -3.30 0.15
C CYS A 127 -14.94 -3.57 -0.78
N GLY A 128 -15.80 -4.55 -0.47
CA GLY A 128 -16.96 -4.93 -1.29
C GLY A 128 -16.64 -5.70 -2.57
N GLY A 129 -15.36 -5.94 -2.90
CA GLY A 129 -14.98 -6.66 -4.13
C GLY A 129 -15.32 -8.15 -4.12
N GLU A 130 -15.54 -8.74 -5.29
CA GLU A 130 -16.02 -10.14 -5.47
C GLU A 130 -14.95 -11.10 -6.01
N PHE A 131 -13.69 -10.64 -6.09
CA PHE A 131 -12.61 -11.37 -6.74
C PHE A 131 -11.61 -12.01 -5.77
N HIS A 132 -11.75 -11.79 -4.46
CA HIS A 132 -10.84 -12.31 -3.45
C HIS A 132 -11.57 -12.59 -2.13
N ASN A 133 -11.01 -13.52 -1.36
CA ASN A 133 -11.41 -13.75 0.01
C ASN A 133 -11.04 -12.53 0.88
N THR A 134 -11.92 -12.12 1.79
CA THR A 134 -11.69 -11.04 2.78
C THR A 134 -10.32 -11.13 3.48
N ALA A 135 -9.83 -12.35 3.74
CA ALA A 135 -8.54 -12.58 4.36
C ALA A 135 -7.32 -12.16 3.52
N LEU A 136 -7.52 -11.86 2.23
CA LEU A 136 -6.49 -11.41 1.28
C LEU A 136 -6.65 -9.92 0.88
N CYS A 137 -7.58 -9.19 1.51
CA CYS A 137 -7.81 -7.78 1.26
C CYS A 137 -6.71 -6.92 1.93
N THR A 138 -6.03 -6.07 1.16
CA THR A 138 -4.99 -5.16 1.67
C THR A 138 -5.56 -3.88 2.27
N LEU A 139 -6.80 -3.52 1.93
CA LEU A 139 -7.41 -2.24 2.33
C LEU A 139 -7.29 -1.94 3.84
N PRO A 140 -7.59 -2.87 4.78
CA PRO A 140 -7.45 -2.58 6.20
C PRO A 140 -6.01 -2.27 6.64
N GLU A 141 -5.03 -2.94 6.02
CA GLU A 141 -3.61 -2.75 6.33
C GLU A 141 -3.09 -1.44 5.72
N GLU A 142 -3.47 -1.13 4.49
CA GLU A 142 -3.12 0.12 3.79
C GLU A 142 -3.67 1.34 4.54
N ARG A 143 -4.95 1.30 4.94
CA ARG A 143 -5.56 2.37 5.74
C ARG A 143 -4.81 2.57 7.05
N LYS A 144 -4.61 1.50 7.81
CA LYS A 144 -3.90 1.55 9.10
C LYS A 144 -2.49 2.13 8.93
N HIS A 145 -1.78 1.76 7.86
CA HIS A 145 -0.47 2.31 7.55
C HIS A 145 -0.50 3.84 7.41
N TYR A 146 -1.43 4.37 6.60
CA TYR A 146 -1.54 5.82 6.41
C TYR A 146 -2.03 6.54 7.68
N GLU A 147 -2.98 5.96 8.41
CA GLU A 147 -3.44 6.47 9.70
C GLU A 147 -2.28 6.58 10.71
N GLU A 148 -1.41 5.57 10.79
CA GLU A 148 -0.22 5.60 11.64
C GLU A 148 0.79 6.69 11.22
N VAL A 149 0.98 6.93 9.92
CA VAL A 149 1.83 8.01 9.42
C VAL A 149 1.29 9.37 9.86
N LEU A 150 -0.03 9.58 9.76
CA LEU A 150 -0.68 10.82 10.19
C LEU A 150 -0.62 11.00 11.71
N MET A 151 -0.82 9.95 12.51
CA MET A 151 -0.72 10.03 13.98
C MET A 151 0.69 10.36 14.48
N ARG A 152 1.73 9.92 13.74
CA ARG A 152 3.13 10.22 14.08
C ARG A 152 3.57 11.62 13.61
N ALA A 153 2.75 12.31 12.81
CA ALA A 153 3.07 13.65 12.33
C ALA A 153 3.12 14.64 13.51
N PRO A 154 4.18 15.45 13.64
CA PRO A 154 4.25 16.46 14.69
C PRO A 154 3.11 17.46 14.53
N ALA A 155 2.43 17.78 15.63
CA ALA A 155 1.39 18.80 15.65
C ALA A 155 1.96 20.12 15.10
N ARG A 156 1.23 20.75 14.20
CA ARG A 156 1.54 22.11 13.73
C ARG A 156 1.33 23.06 14.92
N HIS A 157 2.41 23.47 15.58
CA HIS A 157 2.42 24.57 16.54
C HIS A 157 2.43 25.92 15.80
#